data_AF-A0A933AAI5-F1
#
_entry.id   AF-A0A933AAI5-F1
#
_cell.length_a   1.000
_cell.length_b   1.000
_cell.length_c   1.000
_cell.angle_alpha   90.00
_cell.angle_beta   90.00
_cell.angle_gamma   90.00
#
_symmetry.space_group_name_H-M   'P 1'
#
loop_
_entity.id
_entity.type
_entity.pdbx_description
1 polymer ?
#
loop_
_entity_poly.entity_id
_entity_poly.type
_entity_poly.pdbx_seq_one_letter_code
_entity_poly.pdbx_strand_id
1 'polypeptide(L)'
;MNDDDPFLRAYNSALRLLSFRSRSEAELRTRLLRTFSLPEVESALARLKEQNLLDDLSFAQSWRRSRESSRPRSAFLIRRELAAKGIPHEIADAAVIDLDDEEGAYQAGLKVTRHLEKADFVTFRRKVWSHLRRLGFSASVIRGTINRLWQEKKFGSDEEDV
;
A
#
# COMPACT_ATOMS: atom_id res chain seq x y z
N MET A 1 32.04 -20.69 16.95
CA MET A 1 31.17 -20.22 15.84
C MET A 1 32.09 -19.40 14.95
N ASN A 2 32.32 -19.80 13.70
CA ASN A 2 33.30 -19.12 12.84
C ASN A 2 32.72 -17.80 12.36
N ASP A 3 33.09 -16.69 13.01
CA ASP A 3 32.70 -15.33 12.59
C ASP A 3 33.28 -14.94 11.22
N ASP A 4 34.20 -15.75 10.68
CA ASP A 4 34.79 -15.58 9.35
C ASP A 4 33.97 -16.18 8.20
N ASP A 5 32.90 -16.94 8.46
CA ASP A 5 32.05 -17.46 7.39
C ASP A 5 31.30 -16.30 6.69
N PRO A 6 31.60 -16.00 5.41
CA PRO A 6 30.95 -14.90 4.68
C PRO A 6 29.42 -15.05 4.62
N PHE A 7 28.91 -16.28 4.56
CA PHE A 7 27.47 -16.56 4.61
C PHE A 7 26.88 -16.15 5.97
N LEU A 8 27.48 -16.55 7.08
CA LEU A 8 26.99 -16.21 8.43
C LEU A 8 27.00 -14.69 8.65
N ARG A 9 28.00 -13.98 8.13
CA ARG A 9 28.06 -12.52 8.19
C ARG A 9 26.94 -11.87 7.38
N ALA A 10 26.65 -12.35 6.18
CA ALA A 10 25.54 -11.87 5.36
C ALA A 10 24.19 -12.13 6.03
N TYR A 11 23.99 -13.34 6.56
CA TYR A 11 22.79 -13.76 7.28
C TYR A 11 22.54 -12.91 8.54
N ASN A 12 23.55 -12.74 9.39
CA ASN A 12 23.46 -11.90 10.59
C ASN A 12 23.23 -10.42 10.26
N SER A 13 23.77 -9.93 9.15
CA SER A 13 23.46 -8.59 8.64
C SER A 13 21.99 -8.46 8.22
N ALA A 14 21.45 -9.47 7.53
CA ALA A 14 20.06 -9.50 7.11
C ALA A 14 19.08 -9.57 8.30
N LEU A 15 19.38 -10.40 9.31
CA LEU A 15 18.59 -10.45 10.56
C LEU A 15 18.54 -9.09 11.26
N ARG A 16 19.68 -8.40 11.37
CA ARG A 16 19.72 -7.03 11.90
C ARG A 16 18.87 -6.07 11.09
N LEU A 17 18.88 -6.17 9.75
CA LEU A 17 18.06 -5.31 8.90
C LEU A 17 16.55 -5.55 9.08
N LEU A 18 16.16 -6.81 9.29
CA LEU A 18 14.77 -7.24 9.53
C LEU A 18 14.28 -6.87 10.93
N SER A 19 15.14 -6.86 11.95
CA SER A 19 14.75 -6.50 13.31
C SER A 19 14.34 -5.03 13.46
N PHE A 20 14.87 -4.13 12.62
CA PHE A 20 14.46 -2.72 12.62
C PHE A 20 13.09 -2.50 11.94
N ARG A 21 12.83 -3.19 10.84
CA ARG A 21 11.55 -3.17 10.11
C ARG A 21 11.45 -4.32 9.12
N SER A 22 10.22 -4.71 8.77
CA SER A 22 9.95 -5.58 7.63
C SER A 22 10.52 -4.98 6.34
N ARG A 23 11.05 -5.85 5.48
CA ARG A 23 11.67 -5.53 4.18
C ARG A 23 11.27 -6.58 3.16
N SER A 24 11.18 -6.17 1.90
CA SER A 24 11.09 -7.13 0.80
C SER A 24 12.43 -7.82 0.56
N GLU A 25 12.39 -8.95 -0.13
CA GLU A 25 13.57 -9.65 -0.59
C GLU A 25 14.46 -8.74 -1.44
N ALA A 26 13.86 -7.96 -2.35
CA ALA A 26 14.60 -7.03 -3.20
C ALA A 26 15.30 -5.92 -2.39
N GLU A 27 14.66 -5.38 -1.34
CA GLU A 27 15.28 -4.42 -0.43
C GLU A 27 16.48 -5.03 0.31
N LEU A 28 16.34 -6.28 0.81
CA LEU A 28 17.43 -6.98 1.48
C LEU A 28 18.58 -7.29 0.52
N ARG A 29 18.30 -7.89 -0.64
CA ARG A 29 19.28 -8.20 -1.68
C ARG A 29 20.10 -6.97 -2.04
N THR A 30 19.43 -5.87 -2.38
CA THR A 30 20.08 -4.60 -2.74
C THR A 30 20.96 -4.06 -1.61
N ARG A 31 20.53 -4.22 -0.35
CA ARG A 31 21.28 -3.72 0.81
C ARG A 31 22.50 -4.57 1.13
N LEU A 32 22.40 -5.89 1.00
CA LEU A 32 23.46 -6.84 1.32
C LEU A 32 24.55 -6.86 0.24
N LEU A 33 24.18 -6.73 -1.04
CA LEU A 33 25.13 -6.65 -2.17
C LEU A 33 26.09 -5.46 -2.11
N ARG A 34 25.86 -4.49 -1.22
CA ARG A 34 26.82 -3.40 -0.95
C ARG A 34 28.06 -3.85 -0.18
N THR A 35 28.05 -5.05 0.39
CA THR A 35 29.09 -5.53 1.32
C THR A 35 29.46 -6.99 1.07
N PHE A 36 28.53 -7.81 0.59
CA PHE A 36 28.68 -9.25 0.40
C PHE A 36 28.61 -9.63 -1.07
N SER A 37 29.19 -10.78 -1.42
CA SER A 37 29.14 -11.31 -2.78
C SER A 37 27.75 -11.86 -3.12
N LEU A 38 27.41 -11.95 -4.41
CA LEU A 38 26.11 -12.48 -4.84
C LEU A 38 25.81 -13.89 -4.29
N PRO A 39 26.74 -14.86 -4.31
CA PRO A 39 26.49 -16.19 -3.75
C PRO A 39 26.18 -16.18 -2.23
N GLU A 40 26.86 -15.33 -1.46
CA GLU A 40 26.62 -15.17 -0.03
C GLU A 40 25.23 -14.60 0.25
N VAL A 41 24.84 -13.58 -0.53
CA VAL A 41 23.53 -12.95 -0.41
C VAL A 41 22.42 -13.93 -0.75
N GLU A 42 22.50 -14.65 -1.87
CA GLU A 42 21.47 -15.62 -2.25
C GLU A 42 21.35 -16.75 -1.22
N SER A 43 22.47 -17.24 -0.67
CA SER A 43 22.47 -18.26 0.39
C SER A 43 21.80 -17.74 1.66
N ALA A 44 22.09 -16.50 2.07
CA ALA A 44 21.46 -15.88 3.22
C ALA A 44 19.95 -15.65 3.02
N LEU A 45 19.53 -15.18 1.84
CA LEU A 45 18.12 -14.98 1.51
C LEU A 45 17.35 -16.30 1.47
N ALA A 46 17.93 -17.36 0.85
CA ALA A 46 17.35 -18.69 0.84
C ALA A 46 17.11 -19.21 2.27
N ARG A 47 18.12 -19.07 3.15
CA ARG A 47 18.00 -19.50 4.54
C ARG A 47 16.93 -18.74 5.32
N LEU A 48 16.76 -17.43 5.06
CA LEU A 48 15.70 -16.63 5.69
C LEU A 48 14.31 -17.07 5.22
N LYS A 49 14.15 -17.40 3.94
CA LYS A 49 12.89 -17.94 3.39
C LYS A 49 12.54 -19.28 4.00
N GLU A 50 13.50 -20.20 4.11
CA GLU A 50 13.31 -21.51 4.77
C GLU A 50 12.81 -21.37 6.21
N GLN A 51 13.21 -20.31 6.92
CA GLN A 51 12.81 -20.03 8.29
C GLN A 51 11.54 -19.16 8.39
N ASN A 52 10.88 -18.85 7.26
CA ASN A 52 9.74 -17.93 7.17
C ASN A 52 10.03 -16.52 7.75
N LEU A 53 11.29 -16.11 7.78
CA LEU A 53 11.71 -14.78 8.20
C LEU A 53 11.66 -13.76 7.05
N LEU A 54 11.57 -14.25 5.81
CA LEU A 54 11.45 -13.47 4.59
C LEU A 54 10.31 -14.00 3.72
N ASP A 55 9.25 -13.20 3.58
CA ASP A 55 8.07 -13.52 2.79
C ASP A 55 7.53 -12.23 2.16
N ASP A 56 7.66 -12.14 0.83
CA ASP A 56 7.22 -10.99 0.05
C ASP A 56 5.68 -10.87 -0.01
N LEU A 57 4.94 -11.98 0.07
CA LEU A 57 3.48 -11.95 0.12
C LEU A 57 2.99 -11.40 1.46
N SER A 58 3.55 -11.89 2.57
CA SER A 58 3.25 -11.36 3.90
C SER A 58 3.65 -9.87 4.03
N PHE A 59 4.80 -9.49 3.45
CA PHE A 59 5.20 -8.09 3.33
C PHE A 59 4.18 -7.26 2.55
N ALA A 60 3.75 -7.73 1.38
CA ALA A 60 2.82 -7.02 0.51
C ALA A 60 1.43 -6.84 1.15
N GLN A 61 0.91 -7.88 1.82
CA GLN A 61 -0.34 -7.80 2.57
C GLN A 61 -0.25 -6.82 3.75
N SER A 62 0.86 -6.84 4.49
CA SER A 62 1.09 -5.89 5.59
C SER A 62 1.20 -4.45 5.08
N TRP A 63 1.83 -4.26 3.92
CA TRP A 63 1.91 -2.97 3.25
C TRP A 63 0.51 -2.44 2.88
N ARG A 64 -0.33 -3.27 2.24
CA ARG A 64 -1.74 -2.95 1.95
C ARG A 64 -2.48 -2.53 3.22
N ARG A 65 -2.48 -3.37 4.27
CA ARG A 65 -3.20 -3.10 5.53
C ARG A 65 -2.81 -1.76 6.16
N SER A 66 -1.53 -1.40 6.11
CA SER A 66 -1.06 -0.11 6.62
C SER A 66 -1.65 1.11 5.88
N ARG A 67 -2.00 0.94 4.60
CA ARG A 67 -2.58 2.00 3.76
C ARG A 67 -4.08 2.11 3.97
N GLU A 68 -4.78 0.98 4.08
CA GLU A 68 -6.21 0.95 4.37
C GLU A 68 -6.54 1.68 5.68
N SER A 69 -5.76 1.43 6.74
CA SER A 69 -6.04 2.02 8.07
C SER A 69 -5.78 3.53 8.16
N SER A 70 -4.83 4.07 7.39
CA SER A 70 -4.43 5.47 7.47
C SER A 70 -5.13 6.34 6.42
N ARG A 71 -4.99 5.96 5.14
CA ARG A 71 -5.42 6.73 3.98
C ARG A 71 -5.63 5.76 2.83
N PRO A 72 -6.86 5.26 2.63
CA PRO A 72 -7.18 4.32 1.57
C PRO A 72 -6.65 4.81 0.22
N ARG A 73 -6.01 3.90 -0.51
CA ARG A 73 -5.45 4.13 -1.84
C ARG A 73 -6.03 3.09 -2.77
N SER A 74 -6.12 3.42 -4.04
CA SER A 74 -6.51 2.46 -5.07
C SER A 74 -5.59 1.23 -5.09
N ALA A 75 -6.13 0.10 -5.51
CA ALA A 75 -5.37 -1.10 -5.84
C ALA A 75 -4.24 -0.81 -6.83
N PHE A 76 -4.47 0.06 -7.81
CA PHE A 76 -3.45 0.50 -8.76
C PHE A 76 -2.25 1.17 -8.07
N LEU A 77 -2.51 2.12 -7.17
CA LEU A 77 -1.43 2.84 -6.49
C LEU A 77 -0.67 1.93 -5.53
N ILE A 78 -1.37 1.03 -4.82
CA ILE A 78 -0.73 0.05 -3.94
C ILE A 78 0.18 -0.88 -4.74
N ARG A 79 -0.27 -1.40 -5.89
CA ARG A 79 0.59 -2.20 -6.79
C ARG A 79 1.84 -1.45 -7.22
N ARG A 80 1.71 -0.19 -7.59
CA ARG A 80 2.87 0.65 -7.96
C ARG A 80 3.84 0.84 -6.79
N GLU A 81 3.33 1.01 -5.56
CA GLU A 81 4.18 1.08 -4.37
C GLU A 81 4.92 -0.22 -4.11
N LEU A 82 4.22 -1.37 -4.23
CA LEU A 82 4.81 -2.70 -4.07
C LEU A 82 5.88 -2.98 -5.14
N ALA A 83 5.62 -2.61 -6.39
CA ALA A 83 6.60 -2.71 -7.46
C ALA A 83 7.85 -1.84 -7.17
N ALA A 84 7.68 -0.64 -6.61
CA ALA A 84 8.79 0.20 -6.17
C ALA A 84 9.57 -0.40 -4.96
N LYS A 85 8.96 -1.35 -4.24
CA LYS A 85 9.61 -2.19 -3.24
C LYS A 85 10.23 -3.46 -3.82
N GLY A 86 10.18 -3.64 -5.14
CA GLY A 86 10.72 -4.81 -5.83
C GLY A 86 9.88 -6.08 -5.63
N ILE A 87 8.62 -5.95 -5.23
CA ILE A 87 7.70 -7.07 -5.12
C ILE A 87 7.30 -7.52 -6.53
N PRO A 88 7.38 -8.83 -6.85
CA PRO A 88 6.93 -9.39 -8.12
C PRO A 88 5.46 -9.05 -8.42
N HIS A 89 5.14 -8.89 -9.71
CA HIS A 89 3.81 -8.47 -10.14
C HIS A 89 2.70 -9.41 -9.64
N GLU A 90 2.92 -10.72 -9.70
CA GLU A 90 1.96 -11.75 -9.24
C GLU A 90 1.63 -11.58 -7.75
N ILE A 91 2.64 -11.32 -6.92
CA ILE A 91 2.47 -11.10 -5.48
C ILE A 91 1.77 -9.75 -5.24
N ALA A 92 2.13 -8.72 -6.00
CA ALA A 92 1.49 -7.41 -5.89
C ALA A 92 0.00 -7.46 -6.28
N ASP A 93 -0.34 -8.19 -7.36
CA ASP A 93 -1.72 -8.41 -7.80
C ASP A 93 -2.49 -9.25 -6.76
N ALA A 94 -1.91 -10.34 -6.25
CA ALA A 94 -2.52 -11.14 -5.19
C ALA A 94 -2.77 -10.34 -3.91
N ALA A 95 -1.88 -9.41 -3.54
CA ALA A 95 -2.06 -8.59 -2.35
C ALA A 95 -3.26 -7.64 -2.45
N VAL A 96 -3.64 -7.21 -3.67
CA VAL A 96 -4.71 -6.23 -3.91
C VAL A 96 -5.99 -6.83 -4.48
N ILE A 97 -6.06 -8.14 -4.69
CA ILE A 97 -7.19 -8.78 -5.40
C ILE A 97 -8.54 -8.52 -4.73
N ASP A 98 -8.56 -8.48 -3.39
CA ASP A 98 -9.77 -8.22 -2.59
C ASP A 98 -9.91 -6.74 -2.19
N LEU A 99 -9.28 -5.81 -2.90
CA LEU A 99 -9.51 -4.39 -2.67
C LEU A 99 -10.73 -3.90 -3.43
N ASP A 100 -11.68 -3.35 -2.68
CA ASP A 100 -12.79 -2.60 -3.23
C ASP A 100 -12.38 -1.12 -3.40
N ASP A 101 -12.04 -0.75 -4.63
CA ASP A 101 -11.70 0.63 -4.99
C ASP A 101 -12.90 1.58 -4.85
N GLU A 102 -14.14 1.10 -5.00
CA GLU A 102 -15.35 1.93 -4.88
C GLU A 102 -15.58 2.32 -3.42
N GLU A 103 -15.54 1.34 -2.51
CA GLU A 103 -15.67 1.58 -1.08
C GLU A 103 -14.48 2.37 -0.53
N GLY A 104 -13.26 2.04 -0.97
CA GLY A 104 -12.07 2.81 -0.62
C GLY A 104 -12.15 4.28 -1.04
N ALA A 105 -12.67 4.56 -2.24
CA ALA A 105 -12.87 5.91 -2.73
C ALA A 105 -13.97 6.64 -1.94
N TYR A 106 -15.04 5.95 -1.58
CA TYR A 106 -16.12 6.49 -0.75
C TYR A 106 -15.62 6.93 0.63
N GLN A 107 -14.91 6.05 1.35
CA GLN A 107 -14.34 6.37 2.66
C GLN A 107 -13.33 7.52 2.60
N ALA A 108 -12.50 7.57 1.55
CA ALA A 108 -11.58 8.69 1.34
C ALA A 108 -12.33 10.00 1.01
N GLY A 109 -13.41 9.92 0.23
CA GLY A 109 -14.26 11.03 -0.15
C GLY A 109 -14.95 11.67 1.06
N LEU A 110 -15.53 10.87 1.96
CA LEU A 110 -16.19 11.34 3.19
C LEU A 110 -15.32 12.27 4.04
N LYS A 111 -14.01 12.02 4.11
CA LYS A 111 -13.08 12.88 4.87
C LYS A 111 -12.97 14.29 4.27
N VAL A 112 -13.12 14.41 2.95
CA VAL A 112 -13.05 15.69 2.22
C VAL A 112 -14.39 16.42 2.29
N THR A 113 -15.50 15.69 2.18
CA THR A 113 -16.85 16.28 2.14
C THR A 113 -17.22 17.04 3.42
N ARG A 114 -16.70 16.62 4.59
CA ARG A 114 -16.84 17.33 5.88
C ARG A 114 -16.45 18.81 5.82
N HIS A 115 -15.54 19.18 4.92
CA HIS A 115 -15.08 20.57 4.76
C HIS A 115 -15.81 21.31 3.63
N LEU A 116 -16.85 20.71 3.04
CA LEU A 116 -17.53 21.14 1.82
C LEU A 116 -19.05 21.19 1.96
N GLU A 117 -19.57 21.26 3.17
CA GLU A 117 -21.01 21.32 3.47
C GLU A 117 -21.70 22.47 2.75
N LYS A 118 -21.09 23.66 2.69
CA LYS A 118 -21.64 24.84 1.99
C LYS A 118 -21.19 24.99 0.54
N ALA A 119 -20.40 24.06 0.01
CA ALA A 119 -19.88 24.15 -1.35
C ALA A 119 -20.96 23.79 -2.39
N ASP A 120 -20.95 24.54 -3.51
CA ASP A 120 -21.70 24.20 -4.71
C ASP A 120 -21.19 22.91 -5.37
N PHE A 121 -21.98 22.34 -6.29
CA PHE A 121 -21.62 21.09 -6.95
C PHE A 121 -20.30 21.19 -7.71
N VAL A 122 -20.03 22.32 -8.36
CA VAL A 122 -18.82 22.52 -9.16
C VAL A 122 -17.57 22.48 -8.28
N THR A 123 -17.57 23.20 -7.17
CA THR A 123 -16.47 23.22 -6.20
C THR A 123 -16.33 21.87 -5.50
N PHE A 124 -17.44 21.25 -5.11
CA PHE A 124 -17.48 19.92 -4.51
C PHE A 124 -16.81 18.89 -5.42
N ARG A 125 -17.32 18.76 -6.66
CA ARG A 125 -16.81 17.84 -7.67
C ARG A 125 -15.31 18.03 -7.89
N ARG A 126 -14.86 19.28 -8.08
CA ARG A 126 -13.45 19.59 -8.32
C ARG A 126 -12.56 19.14 -7.17
N LYS A 127 -12.95 19.42 -5.92
CA LYS A 127 -12.14 19.11 -4.73
C LYS A 127 -12.10 17.61 -4.44
N VAL A 128 -13.24 16.92 -4.51
CA VAL A 128 -13.32 15.46 -4.33
C VAL A 128 -12.53 14.75 -5.43
N TRP A 129 -12.70 15.16 -6.70
CA TRP A 129 -11.92 14.63 -7.83
C TRP A 129 -10.41 14.75 -7.61
N SER A 130 -9.93 15.95 -7.28
CA SER A 130 -8.50 16.21 -7.04
C SER A 130 -7.95 15.38 -5.88
N HIS A 131 -8.76 15.16 -4.84
CA HIS A 131 -8.37 14.30 -3.74
C HIS A 131 -8.23 12.83 -4.15
N LEU A 132 -9.28 12.26 -4.73
CA LEU A 132 -9.33 10.83 -5.08
C LEU A 132 -8.34 10.49 -6.20
N ARG A 133 -8.13 11.38 -7.18
CA ARG A 133 -7.13 11.18 -8.22
C ARG A 133 -5.70 11.05 -7.67
N ARG A 134 -5.36 11.78 -6.60
CA ARG A 134 -4.05 11.66 -5.92
C ARG A 134 -3.90 10.34 -5.16
N LEU A 135 -4.99 9.64 -4.89
CA LEU A 135 -5.02 8.29 -4.29
C LEU A 135 -5.01 7.18 -5.36
N GLY A 136 -4.99 7.56 -6.64
CA GLY A 136 -4.88 6.66 -7.78
C GLY A 136 -6.20 6.03 -8.25
N PHE A 137 -7.34 6.44 -7.70
CA PHE A 137 -8.64 5.92 -8.14
C PHE A 137 -8.90 6.25 -9.60
N SER A 138 -9.57 5.33 -10.30
CA SER A 138 -9.91 5.49 -11.71
C SER A 138 -10.99 6.56 -11.91
N ALA A 139 -11.06 7.12 -13.13
CA ALA A 139 -12.07 8.13 -13.44
C ALA A 139 -13.52 7.60 -13.32
N SER A 140 -13.76 6.31 -13.55
CA SER A 140 -15.09 5.71 -13.34
C SER A 140 -15.45 5.68 -11.85
N VAL A 141 -14.55 5.14 -11.02
CA VAL A 141 -14.73 5.08 -9.55
C VAL A 141 -14.97 6.48 -9.00
N ILE A 142 -14.11 7.45 -9.35
CA ILE A 142 -14.25 8.84 -8.86
C ILE A 142 -15.61 9.44 -9.25
N ARG A 143 -16.08 9.24 -10.49
CA ARG A 143 -17.40 9.74 -10.91
C ARG A 143 -18.52 9.12 -10.09
N GLY A 144 -18.48 7.80 -9.90
CA GLY A 144 -19.45 7.08 -9.07
C GLY A 144 -19.48 7.61 -7.64
N THR A 145 -18.30 7.74 -7.01
CA THR A 145 -18.16 8.26 -5.64
C THR A 145 -18.70 9.68 -5.51
N ILE A 146 -18.40 10.59 -6.45
CA ILE A 146 -18.90 11.97 -6.41
C ILE A 146 -20.42 12.00 -6.49
N ASN A 147 -21.02 11.21 -7.37
CA ASN A 147 -22.47 11.16 -7.52
C ASN A 147 -23.14 10.65 -6.24
N ARG A 148 -22.62 9.54 -5.68
CA ARG A 148 -23.09 8.97 -4.40
C ARG A 148 -23.04 9.98 -3.27
N LEU A 149 -21.86 10.55 -3.01
CA LEU A 149 -21.66 11.52 -1.92
C LEU A 149 -22.52 12.78 -2.08
N TRP A 150 -22.76 13.23 -3.32
CA TRP A 150 -23.58 14.40 -3.58
C TRP A 150 -25.08 14.13 -3.38
N GLN A 151 -25.54 12.93 -3.75
CA GLN A 151 -26.91 12.50 -3.48
C GLN A 151 -27.16 12.40 -1.98
N GLU A 152 -26.28 11.71 -1.24
CA GLU A 152 -26.37 11.60 0.23
C GLU A 152 -26.37 12.97 0.90
N LYS A 153 -25.58 13.93 0.41
CA LYS A 153 -25.61 15.32 0.88
C LYS A 153 -26.95 16.04 0.64
N LYS A 154 -27.61 15.76 -0.48
CA LYS A 154 -28.90 16.38 -0.83
C LYS A 154 -30.09 15.77 -0.09
N PHE A 155 -30.06 14.46 0.14
CA PHE A 155 -31.15 13.74 0.81
C PHE A 155 -30.98 13.67 2.33
N GLY A 156 -29.75 13.74 2.85
CA GLY A 156 -29.47 13.82 4.28
C GLY A 156 -29.75 15.19 4.91
N SER A 157 -30.06 16.22 4.09
CA SER A 157 -30.56 17.52 4.56
C SER A 157 -32.08 17.60 4.67
N ASP A 158 -32.81 16.59 4.17
CA ASP A 158 -34.28 16.61 4.11
C ASP A 158 -34.94 15.87 5.30
N GLU A 159 -34.16 15.18 6.16
CA GLU A 159 -34.67 14.43 7.33
C GLU A 159 -34.60 15.18 8.67
N GLU A 160 -34.06 16.41 8.73
CA GLU A 160 -33.97 17.22 9.97
C GLU A 160 -35.14 18.22 10.19
N ASP A 161 -36.11 18.30 9.27
CA ASP A 161 -37.23 19.26 9.31
C ASP A 161 -38.61 18.63 9.61
N VAL A 162 -38.69 17.56 10.43
CA VAL A 162 -39.97 17.00 10.92
C VAL A 162 -40.07 17.00 12.44
#